data_AF-A0A085YZC9-F1
#
_entry.id   AF-A0A085YZC9-F1
#
_cell.length_a   1.000
_cell.length_b   1.000
_cell.length_c   1.000
_cell.angle_alpha   90.00
_cell.angle_beta   90.00
_cell.angle_gamma   90.00
#
_symmetry.space_group_name_H-M   'P 1'
#
loop_
_entity.id
_entity.type
_entity.pdbx_description
1 polymer ?
#
loop_
_entity_poly.entity_id
_entity_poly.type
_entity_poly.pdbx_seq_one_letter_code
_entity_poly.pdbx_strand_id
1 'polypeptide(L)'
;MTNHRPAYSDNELFIFLISRERKHFEVIYTLYSPVIYGFLIRLGLAEKYSEDILQQTFITIWNKPVPIVSNNKLSFLSWIVQITIESTKKYLENKGRKFIIHQKSYPSVSIEFTDVLEHECKVQHIA
;
A
#
# COMPACT_ATOMS: atom_id res chain seq x y z
N MET A 1 -11.76 11.34 -16.98
CA MET A 1 -10.45 11.93 -17.29
C MET A 1 -10.01 12.77 -16.10
N THR A 2 -9.15 12.25 -15.22
CA THR A 2 -8.48 13.09 -14.20
C THR A 2 -7.01 12.69 -14.21
N ASN A 3 -6.27 13.32 -15.12
CA ASN A 3 -4.81 13.26 -15.15
C ASN A 3 -4.30 14.14 -14.00
N HIS A 4 -4.45 13.67 -12.76
CA HIS A 4 -3.87 14.35 -11.60
C HIS A 4 -2.38 14.02 -11.57
N ARG A 5 -1.61 14.80 -12.33
CA ARG A 5 -0.19 14.98 -11.98
C ARG A 5 -0.20 15.46 -10.53
N PRO A 6 0.54 14.83 -9.60
CA PRO A 6 0.57 15.30 -8.22
C PRO A 6 1.03 16.78 -8.26
N ALA A 7 0.32 17.65 -7.55
CA ALA A 7 0.69 19.06 -7.45
C ALA A 7 2.08 19.26 -6.82
N TYR A 8 2.62 18.20 -6.23
CA TYR A 8 3.88 18.13 -5.53
C TYR A 8 4.85 17.19 -6.26
N SER A 9 6.11 17.59 -6.31
CA SER A 9 7.23 16.75 -6.71
C SER A 9 7.54 15.67 -5.66
N ASP A 10 8.25 14.62 -6.07
CA ASP A 10 8.68 13.56 -5.15
C ASP A 10 9.47 14.11 -3.95
N ASN A 11 10.34 15.10 -4.19
CA ASN A 11 11.14 15.74 -3.15
C ASN A 11 10.26 16.45 -2.12
N GLU A 12 9.24 17.19 -2.56
CA GLU A 12 8.29 17.86 -1.66
C GLU A 12 7.53 16.86 -0.80
N LEU A 13 7.11 15.73 -1.37
CA LEU A 13 6.41 14.67 -0.64
C LEU A 13 7.29 14.00 0.41
N PHE A 14 8.59 13.81 0.12
CA PHE A 14 9.54 13.33 1.13
C PHE A 14 9.77 14.36 2.24
N ILE A 15 9.89 15.65 1.91
CA ILE A 15 10.00 16.73 2.91
C ILE A 15 8.76 16.77 3.81
N PHE A 16 7.57 16.65 3.23
CA PHE A 16 6.29 16.55 3.94
C PHE A 16 6.30 15.40 4.94
N LEU A 17 6.77 14.21 4.53
CA LEU A 17 6.85 13.06 5.43
C LEU A 17 7.87 13.26 6.56
N ILE A 18 9.01 13.88 6.27
CA ILE A 18 10.09 14.15 7.24
C ILE A 18 9.66 15.20 8.27
N SER A 19 8.83 16.17 7.88
CA SER A 19 8.34 17.25 8.76
C SER A 19 7.58 16.74 9.99
N ARG A 20 7.01 15.52 9.93
CA ARG A 20 6.14 14.94 10.96
C ARG A 20 4.92 15.79 11.32
N GLU A 21 4.47 16.63 10.40
CA GLU A 21 3.27 17.44 10.59
C GLU A 21 2.02 16.71 10.08
N ARG A 22 0.95 16.72 10.87
CA ARG A 22 -0.31 16.04 10.53
C ARG A 22 -0.90 16.49 9.20
N LYS A 23 -0.90 17.80 8.94
CA LYS A 23 -1.42 18.39 7.68
C LYS A 23 -0.69 17.85 6.44
N HIS A 24 0.63 17.67 6.52
CA HIS A 24 1.43 17.17 5.41
C HIS A 24 1.17 15.68 5.18
N PHE A 25 0.98 14.93 6.27
CA PHE A 25 0.60 13.53 6.16
C PHE A 25 -0.81 13.31 5.62
N GLU A 26 -1.75 14.21 5.94
CA GLU A 26 -3.10 14.20 5.38
C GLU A 26 -3.09 14.43 3.86
N VAL A 27 -2.19 15.30 3.36
CA VAL A 27 -1.95 15.46 1.92
C VAL A 27 -1.47 14.15 1.29
N ILE A 28 -0.47 13.49 1.90
CA ILE A 28 0.04 12.20 1.41
C ILE A 28 -1.07 11.14 1.43
N TYR A 29 -1.85 11.08 2.51
CA TYR A 29 -2.97 10.15 2.64
C TYR A 29 -4.01 10.37 1.54
N THR A 30 -4.41 11.61 1.30
CA THR A 30 -5.41 11.96 0.28
C THR A 30 -4.94 11.57 -1.12
N LEU A 31 -3.67 11.78 -1.44
CA LEU A 31 -3.10 11.47 -2.74
C LEU A 31 -2.92 9.97 -2.99
N TYR A 32 -2.44 9.24 -1.98
CA TYR A 32 -1.99 7.86 -2.15
C TYR A 32 -2.94 6.80 -1.62
N SER A 33 -3.93 7.13 -0.78
CA SER A 33 -4.93 6.16 -0.32
C SER A 33 -5.71 5.50 -1.47
N PRO A 34 -6.24 6.21 -2.49
CA PRO A 34 -6.94 5.55 -3.60
C PRO A 34 -5.98 4.73 -4.48
N VAL A 35 -4.72 5.15 -4.60
CA VAL A 35 -3.70 4.45 -5.39
C VAL A 35 -3.33 3.12 -4.74
N ILE A 36 -3.06 3.14 -3.43
CA ILE A 36 -2.74 1.96 -2.63
C ILE A 36 -3.95 1.03 -2.58
N TYR A 37 -5.15 1.56 -2.28
CA TYR A 37 -6.36 0.75 -2.24
C TYR A 37 -6.63 0.06 -3.58
N GLY A 38 -6.60 0.81 -4.69
CA GLY A 38 -6.76 0.24 -6.02
C GLY A 38 -5.67 -0.79 -6.36
N PHE A 39 -4.45 -0.62 -5.86
CA PHE A 39 -3.39 -1.61 -5.98
C PHE A 39 -3.72 -2.90 -5.21
N LEU A 40 -4.20 -2.81 -3.98
CA LEU A 40 -4.60 -3.96 -3.16
C LEU A 40 -5.80 -4.71 -3.76
N ILE A 41 -6.77 -4.00 -4.31
CA ILE A 41 -7.90 -4.62 -5.03
C ILE A 41 -7.45 -5.33 -6.30
N ARG A 42 -6.53 -4.71 -7.08
CA ARG A 42 -5.89 -5.40 -8.22
C ARG A 42 -5.06 -6.60 -7.80
N LEU A 43 -4.65 -6.66 -6.52
CA LEU A 43 -4.05 -7.85 -5.94
C LEU A 43 -5.07 -8.95 -5.56
N GLY A 44 -6.34 -8.84 -5.95
CA GLY A 44 -7.37 -9.84 -5.64
C GLY A 44 -7.72 -9.94 -4.15
N LEU A 45 -7.29 -8.97 -3.33
CA LEU A 45 -7.60 -8.95 -1.90
C LEU A 45 -9.04 -8.51 -1.68
N ALA A 46 -9.76 -9.22 -0.81
CA ALA A 46 -11.09 -8.79 -0.38
C ALA A 46 -11.01 -7.39 0.26
N GLU A 47 -12.08 -6.60 0.08
CA GLU A 47 -12.19 -5.21 0.54
C GLU A 47 -11.74 -5.02 1.99
N LYS A 48 -12.26 -5.84 2.92
CA LYS A 48 -11.87 -5.80 4.33
C LYS A 48 -10.36 -5.97 4.56
N TYR A 49 -9.71 -6.87 3.84
CA TYR A 49 -8.26 -7.05 3.97
C TYR A 49 -7.50 -5.88 3.35
N SER A 50 -8.01 -5.33 2.24
CA SER A 50 -7.44 -4.16 1.59
C SER A 50 -7.50 -2.92 2.48
N GLU A 51 -8.61 -2.69 3.17
CA GLU A 51 -8.74 -1.60 4.15
C GLU A 51 -7.77 -1.75 5.33
N ASP A 52 -7.68 -2.94 5.92
CA ASP A 52 -6.76 -3.21 7.03
C ASP A 52 -5.30 -2.99 6.62
N ILE A 53 -4.90 -3.48 5.43
CA ILE A 53 -3.54 -3.34 4.92
C ILE A 53 -3.26 -1.88 4.55
N LEU A 54 -4.21 -1.16 3.98
CA LEU A 54 -4.10 0.26 3.69
C LEU A 54 -3.79 1.05 4.97
N GLN A 55 -4.58 0.84 6.02
CA GLN A 55 -4.36 1.48 7.32
C GLN A 55 -2.98 1.15 7.88
N GLN A 56 -2.59 -0.13 7.87
CA GLN A 56 -1.27 -0.54 8.34
C GLN A 56 -0.12 0.02 7.51
N THR A 57 -0.31 0.16 6.21
CA THR A 57 0.66 0.78 5.31
C THR A 57 0.92 2.22 5.73
N PHE A 58 -0.13 3.01 5.98
CA PHE A 58 0.03 4.39 6.43
C PHE A 58 0.64 4.51 7.83
N ILE A 59 0.25 3.64 8.77
CA ILE A 59 0.91 3.56 10.08
C ILE A 59 2.41 3.25 9.91
N THR A 60 2.75 2.35 9.00
CA THR A 60 4.14 1.99 8.69
C THR A 60 4.90 3.16 8.08
N ILE A 61 4.31 3.87 7.10
CA ILE A 61 4.89 5.07 6.48
C ILE A 61 5.16 6.14 7.54
N TRP A 62 4.17 6.43 8.40
CA TRP A 62 4.32 7.41 9.48
C TRP A 62 5.46 7.03 10.42
N ASN A 63 5.61 5.75 10.76
CA ASN A 63 6.65 5.28 11.66
C ASN A 63 8.02 5.05 11.01
N LYS A 64 8.17 5.17 9.68
CA LYS A 64 9.47 4.98 9.01
C LYS A 64 10.48 6.03 9.51
N PRO A 65 11.67 5.63 10.01
CA PRO A 65 12.70 6.56 10.47
C PRO A 65 13.15 7.56 9.40
N VAL A 66 13.36 8.83 9.79
CA VAL A 66 13.79 9.91 8.89
C VAL A 66 15.05 9.55 8.08
N PRO A 67 16.13 8.97 8.65
CA PRO A 67 17.30 8.61 7.86
C PRO A 67 17.01 7.62 6.71
N ILE A 68 16.04 6.73 6.90
CA ILE A 68 15.61 5.76 5.86
C ILE A 68 14.83 6.48 4.77
N VAL A 69 13.99 7.44 5.14
CA VAL A 69 13.24 8.26 4.19
C VAL A 69 14.18 9.16 3.40
N SER A 70 15.10 9.87 4.06
CA SER A 70 15.99 10.84 3.40
C SER A 70 17.02 10.20 2.46
N ASN A 71 17.45 8.96 2.72
CA ASN A 71 18.46 8.27 1.91
C ASN A 71 17.86 7.38 0.81
N ASN A 72 16.54 7.42 0.60
CA ASN A 72 15.89 6.62 -0.42
C ASN A 72 16.20 7.18 -1.82
N LYS A 73 16.38 6.30 -2.81
CA LYS A 73 16.68 6.67 -4.22
C LYS A 73 15.49 6.46 -5.17
N LEU A 74 14.35 6.07 -4.61
CA LEU A 74 13.17 5.71 -5.38
C LEU A 74 12.29 6.94 -5.59
N SER A 75 11.45 6.92 -6.63
CA SER A 75 10.34 7.87 -6.69
C SER A 75 9.41 7.64 -5.51
N PHE A 76 8.71 8.70 -5.08
CA PHE A 76 7.85 8.62 -3.90
C PHE A 76 6.75 7.55 -4.06
N LEU A 77 6.18 7.44 -5.26
CA LEU A 77 5.23 6.38 -5.60
C LEU A 77 5.85 4.99 -5.45
N SER A 78 7.04 4.77 -6.00
CA SER A 78 7.71 3.46 -5.94
C SER A 78 8.02 3.07 -4.49
N TRP A 79 8.45 4.03 -3.68
CA TRP A 79 8.72 3.84 -2.27
C TRP A 79 7.46 3.46 -1.47
N ILE A 80 6.34 4.17 -1.69
CA ILE A 80 5.05 3.83 -1.07
C ILE A 80 4.58 2.43 -1.48
N VAL A 81 4.69 2.09 -2.76
CA VAL A 81 4.26 0.79 -3.26
C VAL A 81 5.13 -0.34 -2.67
N GLN A 82 6.44 -0.10 -2.51
CA GLN A 82 7.31 -1.05 -1.80
C GLN A 82 6.84 -1.27 -0.35
N ILE A 83 6.52 -0.20 0.39
CA ILE A 83 6.02 -0.33 1.77
C ILE A 83 4.67 -1.04 1.80
N THR A 84 3.81 -0.77 0.81
CA THR A 84 2.52 -1.47 0.67
C THR A 84 2.76 -2.96 0.51
N ILE A 85 3.67 -3.37 -0.38
CA ILE A 85 4.03 -4.78 -0.58
C ILE A 85 4.58 -5.41 0.70
N GLU A 86 5.50 -4.73 1.39
CA GLU A 86 6.04 -5.17 2.68
C GLU A 86 4.92 -5.36 3.71
N SER A 87 3.96 -4.44 3.75
CA SER A 87 2.81 -4.47 4.66
C SER A 87 1.83 -5.59 4.32
N THR A 88 1.51 -5.79 3.04
CA THR A 88 0.65 -6.87 2.54
C THR A 88 1.25 -8.23 2.89
N LYS A 89 2.55 -8.42 2.60
CA LYS A 89 3.26 -9.66 2.93
C LYS A 89 3.16 -9.97 4.41
N LYS A 90 3.51 -9.00 5.26
CA LYS A 90 3.44 -9.15 6.72
C LYS A 90 2.02 -9.45 7.21
N TYR A 91 1.02 -8.76 6.66
CA TYR A 91 -0.38 -8.97 7.03
C TYR A 91 -0.84 -10.40 6.70
N LEU A 92 -0.52 -10.89 5.50
CA LEU A 92 -0.89 -12.22 5.05
C LEU A 92 -0.15 -13.32 5.82
N GLU A 93 1.15 -13.13 6.09
CA GLU A 93 1.95 -14.04 6.91
C GLU A 93 1.36 -14.19 8.33
N ASN A 94 0.94 -13.08 8.95
CA ASN A 94 0.28 -13.10 10.26
C ASN A 94 -1.09 -13.81 10.25
N LYS A 95 -1.71 -13.95 9.09
CA LYS A 95 -2.96 -14.72 8.88
C LYS A 95 -2.70 -16.17 8.45
N GLY A 96 -1.44 -16.62 8.42
CA GLY A 96 -1.06 -17.96 7.99
C GLY A 96 -1.11 -18.18 6.48
N ARG A 97 -1.18 -17.11 5.68
CA ARG A 97 -1.22 -17.16 4.21
C ARG A 97 0.14 -16.80 3.63
N LYS A 98 0.57 -17.51 2.58
CA LYS A 98 1.78 -17.16 1.82
C LYS A 98 1.44 -16.17 0.71
N PHE A 99 2.25 -15.12 0.59
CA PHE A 99 2.15 -14.14 -0.48
C PHE A 99 3.42 -14.19 -1.33
N ILE A 100 3.28 -14.60 -2.59
CA ILE A 100 4.37 -14.65 -3.55
C ILE A 100 4.15 -13.52 -4.55
N ILE A 101 5.07 -12.55 -4.60
CA ILE A 101 5.13 -11.57 -5.68
C ILE A 101 6.35 -11.89 -6.53
N HIS A 102 6.13 -12.12 -7.82
CA HIS A 102 7.21 -12.13 -8.80
C HIS A 102 7.64 -10.69 -9.07
N GLN A 103 8.64 -10.21 -8.34
CA GLN A 103 9.16 -8.86 -8.45
C GLN A 103 9.95 -8.69 -9.76
N LYS A 104 9.27 -8.53 -10.90
CA LYS A 104 9.88 -7.90 -12.08
C LYS A 104 9.70 -6.40 -11.93
N SER A 105 10.81 -5.66 -11.95
CA SER A 105 10.92 -4.20 -11.82
C SER A 105 9.64 -3.43 -12.22
N TYR A 106 9.12 -2.59 -11.32
CA TYR A 106 8.16 -1.54 -11.73
C TYR A 106 8.77 -0.74 -12.90
N PRO A 107 8.02 -0.47 -13.98
CA PRO A 107 6.57 -0.25 -14.03
C PRO A 107 5.71 -1.45 -14.49
N SER A 108 6.26 -2.66 -14.61
CA SER A 108 5.54 -3.80 -15.21
C SER A 108 5.47 -5.00 -14.26
N VAL A 109 4.61 -4.93 -13.23
CA VAL A 109 4.38 -6.07 -12.34
C VAL A 109 3.23 -6.92 -12.87
N SER A 110 3.54 -8.14 -13.31
CA SER A 110 2.57 -9.24 -13.50
C SER A 110 2.45 -10.02 -12.18
N ILE A 111 1.27 -10.03 -11.56
CA ILE A 111 1.01 -10.77 -10.32
C ILE A 111 0.31 -12.07 -10.67
N GLU A 112 0.84 -13.20 -10.17
CA GLU A 112 0.15 -14.49 -10.16
C GLU A 112 -0.18 -14.84 -8.71
N PHE A 113 -1.47 -15.10 -8.46
CA PHE A 113 -1.96 -15.59 -7.18
C PHE A 113 -1.94 -17.12 -7.22
N THR A 114 -1.17 -17.75 -6.34
CA THR A 114 -1.46 -19.14 -5.99
C THR A 114 -2.50 -19.10 -4.89
N ASP A 115 -3.75 -19.39 -5.25
CA ASP A 115 -4.86 -19.48 -4.32
C ASP A 115 -4.48 -20.35 -3.12
N VAL A 116 -4.47 -19.74 -1.93
CA VAL A 116 -4.72 -20.46 -0.69
C VAL A 116 -6.03 -19.93 -0.13
N LEU A 117 -7.08 -20.48 -0.74
CA LEU A 117 -8.39 -20.82 -0.21
C LEU A 117 -9.28 -19.65 0.23
N GLU A 118 -10.32 -19.48 -0.57
CA GLU A 118 -11.70 -19.32 -0.14
C GLU A 118 -11.88 -19.80 1.32
N HIS A 119 -12.13 -18.85 2.22
CA HIS A 119 -12.96 -19.16 3.37
C HIS A 119 -14.28 -18.46 3.14
N GLU A 120 -15.26 -19.30 2.84
CA GLU A 120 -16.68 -19.01 2.65
C GLU A 120 -17.18 -17.93 3.62
N CYS A 121 -17.71 -16.83 3.09
CA CYS A 121 -18.77 -16.12 3.78
C CYS A 121 -20.10 -16.67 3.28
N LYS A 122 -20.47 -17.87 3.74
CA LYS A 122 -21.86 -18.33 3.65
C LYS A 122 -22.66 -17.50 4.64
N VAL A 123 -23.33 -16.46 4.14
CA VAL A 123 -24.48 -15.89 4.85
C VAL A 123 -25.67 -16.80 4.57
N GLN A 124 -25.82 -17.86 5.35
CA GLN A 124 -27.11 -18.55 5.45
C GLN A 124 -27.97 -17.75 6.43
N HIS A 125 -28.89 -16.94 5.90
CA HIS A 125 -30.13 -16.67 6.64
C HIS A 125 -31.13 -17.76 6.23
N ILE A 126 -31.32 -18.72 7.13
CA ILE A 126 -32.46 -19.64 7.12
C ILE A 126 -33.42 -19.11 8.19
N ALA A 127 -34.56 -18.60 7.74
CA ALA A 127 -35.89 -18.79 8.31
C ALA A 127 -36.91 -18.14 7.35
#